data_AF-V5GS71-F1
#
_entry.id   AF-V5GS71-F1
#
_cell.length_a   1.000
_cell.length_b   1.000
_cell.length_c   1.000
_cell.angle_alpha   90.00
_cell.angle_beta   90.00
_cell.angle_gamma   90.00
#
_symmetry.space_group_name_H-M   'P 1'
#
loop_
_entity.id
_entity.type
_entity.pdbx_description
1 polymer ?
#
loop_
_entity_poly.entity_id
_entity_poly.type
_entity_poly.pdbx_seq_one_letter_code
_entity_poly.pdbx_strand_id
1 'polypeptide(L)'
;SHEQNETNFNSVLHLMYNPDFIIDLDSQWEIESNKDSTNLTGTVHSVTPFKGLNKGILVSKIFLKNTNDLKGIAELDLDNKKITVNLEGKFRKITNCMLIVNVTTPTEGYQLRFRISVEDRHFIALFSYPTGNLGAEVLFSVNSLANFNTKLYVATPVEFLQKVIIAAKLVPNQVRFR
;
A
#
# COMPACT_ATOMS: atom_id res chain seq x y z
N SER A 1 23.48 -7.21 15.54
CA SER A 1 23.13 -6.79 16.91
C SER A 1 21.76 -6.16 16.90
N HIS A 2 21.08 -6.12 18.03
CA HIS A 2 19.81 -5.43 18.20
C HIS A 2 19.82 -4.74 19.56
N GLU A 3 19.42 -3.47 19.56
CA GLU A 3 19.32 -2.63 20.74
C GLU A 3 17.96 -1.95 20.70
N GLN A 4 17.25 -1.95 21.83
CA GLN A 4 15.96 -1.29 21.94
C GLN A 4 15.79 -0.66 23.31
N ASN A 5 15.03 0.43 23.34
CA ASN A 5 14.45 1.00 24.55
C ASN A 5 12.96 1.28 24.31
N GLU A 6 12.29 2.02 25.20
CA GLU A 6 10.85 2.27 25.10
C GLU A 6 10.43 3.03 23.83
N THR A 7 11.34 3.83 23.26
CA THR A 7 11.05 4.70 22.12
C THR A 7 11.93 4.41 20.91
N ASN A 8 13.08 3.75 21.05
CA ASN A 8 14.05 3.55 19.98
C ASN A 8 14.32 2.07 19.74
N PHE A 9 14.46 1.69 18.47
CA PHE A 9 14.72 0.32 18.04
C PHE A 9 15.77 0.32 16.93
N ASN A 10 16.97 -0.16 17.25
CA ASN A 10 18.11 -0.19 16.37
C ASN A 10 18.52 -1.63 16.10
N SER A 11 18.67 -1.98 14.83
CA SER A 11 19.09 -3.31 14.41
C SER A 11 20.17 -3.21 13.36
N VAL A 12 21.25 -3.95 13.55
CA VAL A 12 22.31 -4.10 12.57
C VAL A 12 22.46 -5.57 12.23
N LEU A 13 22.34 -5.90 10.95
CA LEU A 13 22.65 -7.21 10.38
C LEU A 13 23.88 -7.06 9.50
N HIS A 14 24.88 -7.90 9.73
CA HIS A 14 26.05 -8.03 8.88
C HIS A 14 26.23 -9.52 8.58
N LEU A 15 26.08 -9.89 7.32
CA LEU A 15 26.28 -11.25 6.84
C LEU A 15 27.35 -11.21 5.76
N MET A 16 28.48 -11.84 6.03
CA MET A 16 29.58 -11.96 5.09
C MET A 16 29.89 -13.44 4.86
N TYR A 17 29.66 -13.91 3.63
CA TYR A 17 30.09 -15.25 3.22
C TYR A 17 31.53 -15.23 2.71
N ASN A 18 31.87 -14.23 1.91
CA ASN A 18 33.21 -13.89 1.44
C ASN A 18 33.30 -12.37 1.18
N PRO A 19 34.48 -11.79 0.89
CA PRO A 19 34.62 -10.34 0.71
C PRO A 19 33.77 -9.73 -0.40
N ASP A 20 33.39 -10.52 -1.41
CA ASP A 20 32.54 -10.08 -2.54
C ASP A 20 31.04 -10.30 -2.27
N PHE A 21 30.69 -10.98 -1.17
CA PHE A 21 29.34 -11.33 -0.79
C PHE A 21 29.05 -10.88 0.64
N ILE A 22 28.67 -9.60 0.74
CA ILE A 22 28.30 -8.93 1.98
C ILE A 22 26.84 -8.48 1.87
N ILE A 23 26.05 -8.80 2.88
CA ILE A 23 24.69 -8.28 3.09
C ILE A 23 24.70 -7.52 4.41
N ASP A 24 24.54 -6.20 4.31
CA ASP A 24 24.45 -5.29 5.44
C ASP A 24 23.08 -4.65 5.49
N LEU A 25 22.54 -4.53 6.70
CA LEU A 25 21.31 -3.81 6.97
C LEU A 25 21.45 -3.07 8.31
N ASP A 26 21.30 -1.76 8.27
CA ASP A 26 21.19 -0.90 9.45
C ASP A 26 19.77 -0.34 9.47
N SER A 27 19.04 -0.55 10.56
CA SER A 27 17.65 -0.15 10.72
C SER A 27 17.50 0.60 12.02
N GLN A 28 16.99 1.82 11.95
CA GLN A 28 16.78 2.72 13.09
C GLN A 28 15.35 3.19 13.09
N TRP A 29 14.66 3.02 14.21
CA TRP A 29 13.27 3.44 14.38
C TRP A 29 13.09 4.18 15.69
N GLU A 30 12.22 5.18 15.67
CA GLU A 30 11.87 6.01 16.81
C GLU A 30 10.36 6.18 16.90
N ILE A 31 9.82 6.00 18.11
CA ILE A 31 8.43 6.21 18.48
C ILE A 31 8.36 7.43 19.39
N GLU A 32 7.67 8.46 18.92
CA GLU A 32 7.33 9.63 19.72
C GLU A 32 5.84 9.65 19.96
N SER A 33 5.41 9.50 21.22
CA SER A 33 3.99 9.57 21.59
C SER A 33 3.70 10.81 22.42
N ASN A 34 2.57 11.45 22.13
CA ASN A 34 1.99 12.52 22.94
C ASN A 34 0.54 12.17 23.31
N LYS A 35 -0.16 13.10 23.96
CA LYS A 35 -1.54 12.87 24.43
C LYS A 35 -2.56 12.61 23.32
N ASP A 36 -2.28 12.97 22.07
CA ASP A 36 -3.25 12.97 20.98
C ASP A 36 -2.82 12.09 19.78
N SER A 37 -1.54 11.70 19.73
CA SER A 37 -0.94 11.03 18.58
C SER A 37 0.38 10.31 18.91
N THR A 38 0.71 9.35 18.05
CA THR A 38 1.97 8.63 18.02
C THR A 38 2.60 8.77 16.65
N ASN A 39 3.86 9.18 16.62
CA ASN A 39 4.72 9.17 15.44
C ASN A 39 5.62 7.95 15.50
N LEU A 40 5.78 7.27 14.38
CA LEU A 40 6.82 6.29 14.15
C LEU A 40 7.66 6.80 12.98
N THR A 41 8.93 7.11 13.22
CA THR A 41 9.89 7.50 12.19
C THR A 41 10.95 6.41 12.09
N GLY A 42 11.46 6.16 10.89
CA GLY A 42 12.58 5.23 10.78
C GLY A 42 13.31 5.33 9.46
N THR A 43 14.54 4.82 9.50
CA THR A 43 15.43 4.75 8.36
C THR A 43 16.01 3.35 8.29
N VAL A 44 16.11 2.80 7.08
CA VAL A 44 16.83 1.55 6.84
C VAL A 44 17.84 1.77 5.73
N HIS A 45 19.10 1.49 6.00
CA HIS A 45 20.16 1.42 5.02
C HIS A 45 20.49 -0.04 4.74
N SER A 46 20.68 -0.40 3.47
CA SER A 46 21.10 -1.74 3.10
C SER A 46 22.19 -1.71 2.04
N VAL A 47 23.14 -2.64 2.16
CA VAL A 47 24.13 -2.95 1.12
C VAL A 47 24.03 -4.44 0.79
N THR A 48 23.92 -4.78 -0.49
CA THR A 48 23.83 -6.19 -0.92
C THR A 48 24.65 -6.44 -2.19
N PRO A 49 25.00 -7.70 -2.51
CA PRO A 49 25.70 -8.03 -3.76
C PRO A 49 24.73 -8.12 -4.95
N PHE A 50 23.42 -7.94 -4.74
CA PHE A 50 22.40 -8.16 -5.76
C PHE A 50 22.25 -6.93 -6.66
N LYS A 51 22.43 -7.14 -7.97
CA LYS A 51 22.28 -6.10 -8.98
C LYS A 51 20.90 -5.43 -8.91
N GLY A 52 20.87 -4.10 -8.77
CA GLY A 52 19.63 -3.33 -8.68
C GLY A 52 19.06 -3.25 -7.26
N LEU A 53 19.73 -3.85 -6.28
CA LEU A 53 19.48 -3.74 -4.84
C LEU A 53 20.82 -3.56 -4.09
N ASN A 54 21.84 -3.03 -4.77
CA ASN A 54 23.19 -2.94 -4.22
C ASN A 54 23.25 -1.97 -3.04
N LYS A 55 22.57 -0.83 -3.18
CA LYS A 55 22.37 0.14 -2.12
C LYS A 55 20.89 0.48 -2.01
N GLY A 56 20.39 0.40 -0.79
CA GLY A 56 19.02 0.76 -0.45
C GLY A 56 18.99 1.75 0.69
N ILE A 57 18.12 2.76 0.57
CA ILE A 57 17.79 3.68 1.64
C ILE A 57 16.28 3.80 1.70
N LEU A 58 15.68 3.37 2.81
CA LEU A 58 14.29 3.62 3.15
C LEU A 58 14.25 4.71 4.21
N VAL A 59 13.43 5.74 4.00
CA VAL A 59 13.05 6.71 5.03
C VAL A 59 11.53 6.66 5.17
N SER A 60 11.03 6.53 6.38
CA SER A 60 9.60 6.35 6.63
C SER A 60 9.15 7.19 7.82
N LYS A 61 7.94 7.74 7.71
CA LYS A 61 7.25 8.39 8.81
C LYS A 61 5.77 8.00 8.79
N ILE A 62 5.29 7.49 9.91
CA ILE A 62 3.91 7.08 10.14
C ILE A 62 3.38 7.89 11.32
N PHE A 63 2.17 8.40 11.17
CA PHE A 63 1.46 9.22 12.14
C PHE A 63 0.13 8.56 12.45
N LEU A 64 -0.09 8.19 13.71
CA LEU A 64 -1.32 7.62 14.21
C LEU A 64 -1.95 8.58 15.22
N LYS A 65 -3.17 9.05 14.95
CA LYS A 65 -3.96 9.80 15.95
C LYS A 65 -4.67 8.85 16.89
N ASN A 66 -4.99 9.33 18.09
CA ASN A 66 -5.87 8.63 19.04
C ASN A 66 -7.30 8.43 18.51
N THR A 67 -7.69 9.16 17.47
CA THR A 67 -8.94 8.93 16.71
C THR A 67 -8.86 7.74 15.74
N ASN A 68 -7.76 6.98 15.77
CA ASN A 68 -7.41 5.90 14.84
C ASN A 68 -7.34 6.35 13.37
N ASP A 69 -7.01 7.62 13.14
CA ASP A 69 -6.65 8.11 11.82
C ASP A 69 -5.14 7.90 11.62
N LEU A 70 -4.78 7.24 10.52
CA LEU A 70 -3.42 6.87 10.16
C LEU A 70 -3.00 7.68 8.93
N LYS A 71 -1.79 8.23 8.95
CA LYS A 71 -1.12 8.78 7.78
C LYS A 71 0.30 8.26 7.73
N GLY A 72 0.85 8.07 6.55
CA GLY A 72 2.25 7.69 6.43
C GLY A 72 2.83 8.11 5.10
N ILE A 73 4.13 8.33 5.10
CA ILE A 73 4.93 8.53 3.91
C ILE A 73 6.18 7.69 4.05
N ALA A 74 6.60 7.04 2.97
CA ALA A 74 7.89 6.39 2.89
C ALA A 74 8.55 6.69 1.54
N GLU A 75 9.85 6.84 1.55
CA GLU A 75 10.68 7.02 0.38
C GLU A 75 11.74 5.93 0.37
N LEU A 76 11.84 5.23 -0.75
CA LEU A 76 12.80 4.17 -0.96
C LEU A 76 13.65 4.52 -2.17
N ASP A 77 14.95 4.67 -1.97
CA ASP A 77 15.97 4.81 -3.01
C ASP A 77 16.70 3.48 -3.15
N LEU A 78 16.63 2.87 -4.34
CA LEU A 78 17.31 1.62 -4.70
C LEU A 78 18.15 1.86 -5.94
N ASP A 79 19.48 1.93 -5.79
CA ASP A 79 20.42 2.13 -6.90
C ASP A 79 19.99 3.27 -7.86
N ASN A 80 19.58 4.42 -7.31
CA ASN A 80 19.07 5.61 -8.00
C ASN A 80 17.63 5.52 -8.52
N LYS A 81 16.89 4.45 -8.20
CA LYS A 81 15.45 4.36 -8.46
C LYS A 81 14.70 4.81 -7.22
N LYS A 82 13.87 5.85 -7.38
CA LYS A 82 13.10 6.41 -6.27
C LYS A 82 11.67 5.89 -6.31
N ILE A 83 11.22 5.40 -5.17
CA ILE A 83 9.85 4.95 -4.95
C ILE A 83 9.30 5.74 -3.76
N THR A 84 8.16 6.38 -3.93
CA THR A 84 7.44 7.06 -2.85
C THR A 84 6.16 6.29 -2.54
N VAL A 85 5.89 6.04 -1.27
CA VAL A 85 4.68 5.42 -0.77
C VAL A 85 3.96 6.43 0.11
N ASN A 86 2.67 6.65 -0.16
CA ASN A 86 1.77 7.43 0.68
C ASN A 86 0.67 6.53 1.22
N LEU A 87 0.42 6.63 2.51
CA LEU A 87 -0.54 5.83 3.27
C LEU A 87 -1.55 6.77 3.94
N GLU A 88 -2.83 6.46 3.81
CA GLU A 88 -3.89 7.08 4.58
C GLU A 88 -4.86 6.00 5.05
N GLY A 89 -5.24 6.05 6.32
CA GLY A 89 -6.18 5.10 6.90
C GLY A 89 -7.06 5.73 7.96
N LYS A 90 -8.22 5.11 8.17
CA LYS A 90 -9.16 5.44 9.25
C LYS A 90 -9.70 4.13 9.78
N PHE A 91 -9.54 3.87 11.08
CA PHE A 91 -9.87 2.59 11.70
C PHE A 91 -10.73 2.77 12.95
N ARG A 92 -11.97 3.26 12.77
CA ARG A 92 -12.85 3.59 13.90
C ARG A 92 -13.60 2.36 14.41
N LYS A 93 -14.22 1.61 13.50
CA LYS A 93 -14.99 0.39 13.74
C LYS A 93 -14.84 -0.50 12.51
N ILE A 94 -15.03 -1.82 12.62
CA ILE A 94 -14.93 -2.74 11.47
C ILE A 94 -15.79 -2.28 10.28
N THR A 95 -16.97 -1.69 10.53
CA THR A 95 -17.88 -1.15 9.50
C THR A 95 -17.52 0.25 9.00
N ASN A 96 -16.58 0.94 9.65
CA ASN A 96 -16.05 2.26 9.29
C ASN A 96 -14.52 2.20 9.32
N CYS A 97 -14.00 1.47 8.33
CA CYS A 97 -12.58 1.32 8.07
C CYS A 97 -12.28 1.69 6.62
N MET A 98 -11.18 2.42 6.42
CA MET A 98 -10.65 2.76 5.11
C MET A 98 -9.13 2.68 5.13
N LEU A 99 -8.55 2.20 4.04
CA LEU A 99 -7.11 2.22 3.80
C LEU A 99 -6.85 2.60 2.33
N ILE A 100 -5.95 3.55 2.13
CA ILE A 100 -5.46 3.99 0.83
C ILE A 100 -3.94 3.91 0.84
N VAL A 101 -3.38 3.24 -0.17
CA VAL A 101 -1.95 3.15 -0.41
C VAL A 101 -1.68 3.61 -1.83
N ASN A 102 -0.86 4.64 -1.99
CA ASN A 102 -0.37 5.07 -3.29
C ASN A 102 1.14 4.88 -3.34
N VAL A 103 1.63 4.13 -4.32
CA VAL A 103 3.04 3.95 -4.61
C VAL A 103 3.33 4.65 -5.93
N THR A 104 4.41 5.42 -6.01
CA THR A 104 4.79 6.14 -7.22
C THR A 104 6.28 6.05 -7.46
N THR A 105 6.69 5.94 -8.72
CA THR A 105 8.08 6.09 -9.16
C THR A 105 8.20 7.42 -9.90
N PRO A 106 8.74 8.48 -9.28
CA PRO A 106 8.69 9.82 -9.88
C PRO A 106 9.41 9.91 -11.23
N THR A 107 10.50 9.17 -11.42
CA THR A 107 11.32 9.21 -12.63
C THR A 107 10.74 8.31 -13.73
N GLU A 108 10.29 7.12 -13.37
CA GLU A 108 9.85 6.10 -14.30
C GLU A 108 8.36 6.18 -14.65
N GLY A 109 7.58 6.97 -13.92
CA GLY A 109 6.18 7.25 -14.21
C GLY A 109 5.20 6.13 -13.85
N TYR A 110 5.65 5.07 -13.18
CA TYR A 110 4.77 4.03 -12.65
C TYR A 110 4.06 4.50 -11.38
N GLN A 111 2.78 4.14 -11.25
CA GLN A 111 1.98 4.39 -10.06
C GLN A 111 1.13 3.16 -9.71
N LEU A 112 1.01 2.83 -8.44
CA LEU A 112 0.09 1.83 -7.94
C LEU A 112 -0.83 2.50 -6.92
N ARG A 113 -2.15 2.37 -7.10
CA ARG A 113 -3.16 2.81 -6.16
C ARG A 113 -3.96 1.62 -5.68
N PHE A 114 -3.92 1.41 -4.37
CA PHE A 114 -4.77 0.48 -3.66
C PHE A 114 -5.70 1.26 -2.73
N ARG A 115 -6.99 0.98 -2.79
CA ARG A 115 -7.98 1.53 -1.84
C ARG A 115 -8.95 0.45 -1.43
N ILE A 116 -9.22 0.38 -0.14
CA ILE A 116 -10.36 -0.34 0.41
C ILE A 116 -11.12 0.58 1.37
N SER A 117 -12.43 0.61 1.24
CA SER A 117 -13.33 1.33 2.14
C SER A 117 -14.53 0.45 2.43
N VAL A 118 -14.70 0.08 3.70
CA VAL A 118 -15.85 -0.73 4.13
C VAL A 118 -17.12 0.13 4.14
N GLU A 119 -16.98 1.40 4.52
CA GLU A 119 -18.07 2.37 4.55
C GLU A 119 -18.60 2.65 3.14
N ASP A 120 -17.71 2.94 2.19
CA ASP A 120 -18.07 3.17 0.79
C ASP A 120 -18.32 1.86 0.03
N ARG A 121 -17.95 0.72 0.63
CA ARG A 121 -17.96 -0.61 0.01
C ARG A 121 -17.27 -0.60 -1.35
N HIS A 122 -16.08 -0.01 -1.34
CA HIS A 122 -15.33 0.36 -2.52
C HIS A 122 -13.93 -0.23 -2.45
N PHE A 123 -13.54 -0.91 -3.52
CA PHE A 123 -12.23 -1.51 -3.69
C PHE A 123 -11.60 -1.04 -5.00
N ILE A 124 -10.36 -0.59 -4.96
CA ILE A 124 -9.58 -0.22 -6.13
C ILE A 124 -8.21 -0.91 -6.03
N ALA A 125 -7.79 -1.52 -7.14
CA ALA A 125 -6.41 -1.88 -7.39
C ALA A 125 -6.04 -1.44 -8.80
N LEU A 126 -5.31 -0.34 -8.92
CA LEU A 126 -4.96 0.28 -10.20
C LEU A 126 -3.44 0.45 -10.32
N PHE A 127 -2.88 -0.06 -11.40
CA PHE A 127 -1.50 0.14 -11.79
C PHE A 127 -1.43 1.01 -13.05
N SER A 128 -0.77 2.15 -12.96
CA SER A 128 -0.49 3.05 -14.07
C SER A 128 0.98 2.95 -14.46
N TYR A 129 1.25 2.97 -15.76
CA TYR A 129 2.59 3.00 -16.35
C TYR A 129 2.61 4.04 -17.48
N PRO A 130 3.78 4.48 -17.97
CA PRO A 130 3.86 5.63 -18.88
C PRO A 130 2.98 5.55 -20.14
N THR A 131 2.73 4.34 -20.64
CA THR A 131 1.98 4.11 -21.88
C THR A 131 0.52 3.69 -21.65
N GLY A 132 0.04 3.60 -20.40
CA GLY A 132 -1.33 3.20 -20.13
C GLY A 132 -1.60 2.81 -18.68
N ASN A 133 -2.79 2.24 -18.44
CA ASN A 133 -3.20 1.75 -17.12
C ASN A 133 -3.67 0.30 -17.22
N LEU A 134 -3.44 -0.46 -16.15
CA LEU A 134 -3.92 -1.81 -15.92
C LEU A 134 -4.49 -1.88 -14.51
N GLY A 135 -5.70 -2.38 -14.35
CA GLY A 135 -6.25 -2.58 -13.02
C GLY A 135 -7.74 -2.81 -13.01
N ALA A 136 -8.28 -2.98 -11.81
CA ALA A 136 -9.69 -3.17 -11.59
C ALA A 136 -10.18 -2.28 -10.45
N GLU A 137 -11.40 -1.82 -10.58
CA GLU A 137 -12.14 -1.10 -9.56
C GLU A 137 -13.49 -1.78 -9.38
N VAL A 138 -13.83 -2.08 -8.12
CA VAL A 138 -15.08 -2.74 -7.76
C VAL A 138 -15.82 -1.87 -6.78
N LEU A 139 -17.03 -1.47 -7.16
CA LEU A 139 -17.96 -0.73 -6.31
C LEU A 139 -19.14 -1.64 -5.97
N PHE A 140 -19.37 -1.86 -4.68
CA PHE A 140 -20.50 -2.65 -4.18
C PHE A 140 -21.58 -1.74 -3.61
N SER A 141 -22.77 -1.77 -4.21
CA SER A 141 -23.96 -1.09 -3.71
C SER A 141 -24.92 -2.14 -3.15
N VAL A 142 -24.80 -2.44 -1.86
CA VAL A 142 -25.64 -3.42 -1.15
C VAL A 142 -26.83 -2.71 -0.50
N ASN A 143 -28.04 -2.89 -1.02
CA ASN A 143 -29.25 -2.42 -0.33
C ASN A 143 -29.70 -3.43 0.74
N SER A 144 -29.52 -4.73 0.48
CA SER A 144 -29.61 -5.84 1.45
C SER A 144 -28.86 -7.08 0.91
N LEU A 145 -28.65 -8.12 1.72
CA LEU A 145 -28.08 -9.41 1.25
C LEU A 145 -28.85 -10.02 0.07
N ALA A 146 -30.14 -9.71 -0.04
CA ALA A 146 -31.02 -10.18 -1.12
C ALA A 146 -31.14 -9.19 -2.29
N ASN A 147 -30.56 -7.98 -2.19
CA ASN A 147 -30.65 -6.93 -3.21
C ASN A 147 -29.36 -6.11 -3.21
N PHE A 148 -28.42 -6.49 -4.06
CA PHE A 148 -27.17 -5.77 -4.25
C PHE A 148 -26.87 -5.55 -5.73
N ASN A 149 -26.19 -4.44 -6.01
CA ASN A 149 -25.59 -4.14 -7.29
C ASN A 149 -24.08 -4.13 -7.15
N THR A 150 -23.37 -4.73 -8.09
CA THR A 150 -21.92 -4.65 -8.19
C THR A 150 -21.57 -3.98 -9.51
N LYS A 151 -20.68 -2.99 -9.48
CA LYS A 151 -20.06 -2.43 -10.69
C LYS A 151 -18.59 -2.79 -10.67
N LEU A 152 -18.15 -3.54 -11.67
CA LEU A 152 -16.75 -3.84 -11.94
C LEU A 152 -16.29 -3.00 -13.13
N TYR A 153 -15.26 -2.21 -12.91
CA TYR A 153 -14.53 -1.49 -13.92
C TYR A 153 -13.18 -2.18 -14.11
N VAL A 154 -12.84 -2.49 -15.35
CA VAL A 154 -11.53 -3.07 -15.70
C VAL A 154 -10.83 -2.14 -16.69
N ALA A 155 -9.63 -1.70 -16.33
CA ALA A 155 -8.69 -1.00 -17.19
C ALA A 155 -7.65 -2.01 -17.68
N THR A 156 -7.50 -2.16 -19.00
CA THR A 156 -6.50 -3.07 -19.58
C THR A 156 -5.78 -2.41 -20.77
N PRO A 157 -4.53 -2.82 -21.09
CA PRO A 157 -3.84 -2.38 -22.30
C PRO A 157 -4.47 -2.91 -23.60
N VAL A 158 -5.34 -3.92 -23.51
CA VAL A 158 -5.90 -4.60 -24.67
C VAL A 158 -6.92 -3.68 -25.33
N GLU A 159 -6.67 -3.23 -26.57
CA GLU A 159 -7.47 -2.19 -27.26
C GLU A 159 -8.98 -2.40 -27.17
N PHE A 160 -9.46 -3.64 -27.32
CA PHE A 160 -10.89 -3.96 -27.27
C PHE A 160 -11.48 -4.08 -25.84
N LEU A 161 -10.65 -4.07 -24.79
CA LEU A 161 -11.05 -4.18 -23.37
C LEU A 161 -10.56 -3.00 -22.53
N GLN A 162 -10.20 -1.86 -23.14
CA GLN A 162 -9.57 -0.76 -22.41
C GLN A 162 -10.42 -0.20 -21.27
N LYS A 163 -11.77 -0.28 -21.37
CA LYS A 163 -12.72 0.16 -20.34
C LYS A 163 -14.00 -0.68 -20.38
N VAL A 164 -14.01 -1.83 -19.72
CA VAL A 164 -15.22 -2.66 -19.60
C VAL A 164 -15.90 -2.37 -18.26
N ILE A 165 -17.20 -2.10 -18.32
CA ILE A 165 -18.07 -1.99 -17.14
C ILE A 165 -18.97 -3.22 -17.11
N ILE A 166 -18.85 -4.03 -16.07
CA ILE A 166 -19.78 -5.13 -15.79
C ILE A 166 -20.64 -4.71 -14.61
N ALA A 167 -21.94 -4.54 -14.86
CA ALA A 167 -22.93 -4.28 -13.82
C ALA A 167 -23.76 -5.55 -13.59
N ALA A 168 -23.72 -6.09 -12.39
CA ALA A 168 -24.55 -7.21 -11.97
C ALA A 168 -25.53 -6.75 -10.89
N LYS A 169 -26.80 -7.16 -11.00
CA LYS A 169 -27.84 -6.90 -10.02
C LYS A 169 -28.47 -8.22 -9.60
N LEU A 170 -28.41 -8.55 -8.31
CA LEU A 170 -29.16 -9.68 -7.77
C LEU A 170 -30.60 -9.20 -7.48
N VAL A 171 -31.58 -9.75 -8.18
CA VAL A 171 -33.01 -9.51 -7.91
C VAL A 171 -33.56 -10.71 -7.14
N PRO A 172 -34.14 -10.54 -5.94
CA PRO A 172 -34.79 -11.64 -5.25
C PRO A 172 -36.07 -12.00 -6.02
N ASN A 173 -36.24 -13.30 -6.32
CA ASN A 173 -37.38 -13.96 -7.01
C ASN A 173 -37.30 -14.25 -8.53
N GLN A 174 -36.13 -14.49 -9.14
CA GLN A 174 -36.06 -15.06 -10.50
C GLN A 174 -35.29 -16.38 -10.62
N VAL A 175 -35.47 -17.29 -9.65
CA VAL A 175 -35.18 -18.71 -9.88
C VAL A 175 -36.50 -19.41 -10.19
N ARG A 176 -36.87 -19.48 -11.48
CA ARG A 176 -37.81 -20.48 -11.99
C ARG A 176 -36.99 -21.51 -12.75
N PHE A 177 -36.74 -22.65 -12.12
CA PHE A 177 -36.40 -23.86 -12.88
C PHE A 177 -37.68 -24.33 -13.56
N ARG A 178 -37.65 -24.38 -14.89
CA ARG A 178 -38.62 -25.09 -15.72
C ARG A 178 -37.85 -25.84 -16.79
#